data_AF-A0A3Q1JMR8-F1
#
_entry.id   AF-A0A3Q1JMR8-F1
#
_cell.length_a   1.000
_cell.length_b   1.000
_cell.length_c   1.000
_cell.angle_alpha   90.00
_cell.angle_beta   90.00
_cell.angle_gamma   90.00
#
_symmetry.space_group_name_H-M   'P 1'
#
loop_
_entity.id
_entity.type
_entity.pdbx_description
1 polymer ?
#
loop_
_entity_poly.entity_id
_entity_poly.type
_entity_poly.pdbx_seq_one_letter_code
_entity_poly.pdbx_strand_id
1 'polypeptide(L)'
;MTTRLRKQAERERDRERERRTTEMISVSDGEEDAVSNVHRLFFPGGQDVAEEFRSQEIDGQALLLLTEDHLVSTMNLKLGPALKLYKHLQINKK
;
A
#
# COMPACT_ATOMS: atom_id res chain seq x y z
N MET A 1 4.56 -20.78 34.11
CA MET A 1 4.20 -21.18 32.73
C MET A 1 2.98 -20.39 32.26
N THR A 2 3.15 -19.27 31.54
CA THR A 2 2.03 -18.45 31.01
C THR A 2 2.31 -18.04 29.56
N THR A 3 2.49 -19.04 28.69
CA THR A 3 2.87 -18.82 27.29
C THR A 3 1.67 -18.76 26.32
N ARG A 4 0.53 -19.35 26.69
CA ARG A 4 -0.67 -19.40 25.83
C ARG A 4 -1.41 -18.05 25.75
N LEU A 5 -1.58 -17.36 26.88
CA LEU A 5 -2.30 -16.07 26.92
C LEU A 5 -1.51 -14.94 26.23
N ARG A 6 -0.18 -14.90 26.37
CA ARG A 6 0.67 -13.91 25.69
C ARG A 6 0.63 -14.05 24.16
N LYS A 7 0.68 -15.29 23.66
CA LYS A 7 0.65 -15.57 22.21
C LYS A 7 -0.68 -15.22 21.56
N GLN A 8 -1.78 -15.25 22.33
CA GLN A 8 -3.11 -14.89 21.84
C GLN A 8 -3.28 -13.36 21.78
N ALA A 9 -2.80 -12.64 22.79
CA ALA A 9 -2.80 -11.17 22.81
C ALA A 9 -1.89 -10.54 21.74
N GLU A 10 -0.74 -11.14 21.42
CA GLU A 10 0.11 -10.69 20.31
C GLU A 10 -0.57 -10.86 18.95
N ARG A 11 -1.26 -11.99 18.71
CA ARG A 11 -2.02 -12.20 17.46
C ARG A 11 -3.17 -11.22 17.28
N GLU A 12 -3.83 -10.84 18.37
CA GLU A 12 -4.87 -9.80 18.31
C GLU A 12 -4.27 -8.42 18.04
N ARG A 13 -3.15 -8.08 18.66
CA ARG A 13 -2.43 -6.83 18.34
C ARG A 13 -1.92 -6.79 16.90
N ASP A 14 -1.42 -7.90 16.37
CA ASP A 14 -0.97 -7.97 14.99
C ASP A 14 -2.15 -7.82 14.03
N ARG A 15 -3.30 -8.46 14.31
CA ARG A 15 -4.53 -8.27 13.54
C ARG A 15 -5.13 -6.88 13.67
N GLU A 16 -5.06 -6.27 14.85
CA GLU A 16 -5.53 -4.91 15.08
C GLU A 16 -4.60 -3.91 14.39
N ARG A 17 -3.29 -4.17 14.38
CA ARG A 17 -2.32 -3.40 13.61
C ARG A 17 -2.59 -3.54 12.12
N GLU A 18 -2.82 -4.76 11.63
CA GLU A 18 -3.18 -5.05 10.24
C GLU A 18 -4.50 -4.37 9.83
N ARG A 19 -5.52 -4.43 10.70
CA ARG A 19 -6.79 -3.71 10.57
C ARG A 19 -6.60 -2.19 10.58
N ARG A 20 -5.80 -1.62 11.48
CA ARG A 20 -5.49 -0.18 11.50
C ARG A 20 -4.71 0.28 10.28
N THR A 21 -3.78 -0.53 9.76
CA THR A 21 -3.19 -0.25 8.45
C THR A 21 -4.25 -0.23 7.37
N THR A 22 -5.18 -1.20 7.37
CA THR A 22 -6.27 -1.29 6.37
C THR A 22 -7.26 -0.12 6.49
N GLU A 23 -7.61 0.30 7.72
CA GLU A 23 -8.51 1.44 7.98
C GLU A 23 -7.85 2.80 7.76
N MET A 24 -6.54 2.94 8.01
CA MET A 24 -5.79 4.12 7.56
C MET A 24 -5.79 4.21 6.04
N ILE A 25 -5.80 3.08 5.33
CA ILE A 25 -5.80 3.04 3.87
C ILE A 25 -7.20 3.39 3.31
N SER A 26 -8.28 3.15 4.05
CA SER A 26 -9.66 3.50 3.67
C SER A 26 -10.07 4.90 4.16
N VAL A 27 -9.23 5.91 3.94
CA VAL A 27 -9.67 7.30 4.14
C VAL A 27 -10.17 7.83 2.81
N SER A 28 -11.48 8.10 2.80
CA SER A 28 -12.24 8.96 1.91
C SER A 28 -12.60 8.43 0.52
N ASP A 29 -13.91 8.26 0.31
CA ASP A 29 -14.63 8.13 -0.98
C ASP A 29 -14.52 9.39 -1.87
N GLY A 30 -13.43 10.15 -1.75
CA GLY A 30 -13.13 11.29 -2.60
C GLY A 30 -12.06 10.89 -3.60
N GLU A 31 -12.08 11.49 -4.79
CA GLU A 31 -11.02 11.46 -5.81
C GLU A 31 -9.70 12.07 -5.27
N GLU A 32 -9.21 11.64 -4.11
CA GLU A 32 -7.86 11.96 -3.69
C GLU A 32 -6.89 11.19 -4.59
N ASP A 33 -6.03 11.96 -5.27
CA ASP A 33 -4.98 11.48 -6.15
C ASP A 33 -4.38 10.16 -5.65
N ALA A 34 -4.45 9.12 -6.47
CA ALA A 34 -3.93 7.81 -6.10
C ALA A 34 -2.43 7.84 -5.76
N VAL A 35 -1.69 8.84 -6.29
CA VAL A 35 -0.31 9.17 -5.94
C VAL A 35 -0.15 9.62 -4.48
N SER A 36 -1.09 10.42 -3.95
CA SER A 36 -1.13 10.80 -2.53
C SER A 36 -1.38 9.58 -1.63
N ASN A 37 -2.18 8.62 -2.10
CA ASN A 37 -2.37 7.35 -1.40
C ASN A 37 -1.09 6.49 -1.40
N VAL A 38 -0.33 6.48 -2.49
CA VAL A 38 1.00 5.84 -2.52
C VAL A 38 1.93 6.47 -1.48
N HIS A 39 1.99 7.80 -1.41
CA HIS A 39 2.82 8.49 -0.42
C HIS A 39 2.51 8.02 1.02
N ARG A 40 1.22 7.85 1.33
CA ARG A 40 0.74 7.40 2.64
C ARG A 40 0.98 5.91 2.91
N LEU A 41 0.86 5.07 1.89
CA LEU A 41 1.08 3.62 1.97
C LEU A 41 2.53 3.24 2.28
N PHE A 42 3.47 4.07 1.86
CA PHE A 42 4.90 3.78 1.90
C PHE A 42 5.68 4.62 2.92
N PHE A 43 5.00 5.39 3.78
CA PHE A 43 5.67 6.18 4.81
C PHE A 43 6.34 5.29 5.90
N PRO A 44 7.62 5.54 6.28
CA PRO A 44 8.55 6.53 5.73
C PRO A 44 9.25 5.98 4.46
N GLY A 45 9.16 6.69 3.34
CA GLY A 45 9.68 6.24 2.02
C GLY A 45 8.70 6.31 0.85
N GLY A 46 7.46 6.79 1.07
CA GLY A 46 6.47 6.92 0.00
C GLY A 46 6.66 8.12 -0.91
N GLN A 47 7.53 9.05 -0.53
CA GLN A 47 7.86 10.24 -1.32
C GLN A 47 8.65 9.87 -2.57
N ASP A 48 9.67 9.02 -2.42
CA ASP A 48 10.50 8.54 -3.53
C ASP A 48 9.66 7.79 -4.58
N VAL A 49 8.71 6.98 -4.11
CA VAL A 49 7.81 6.21 -4.99
C VAL A 49 6.83 7.13 -5.72
N ALA A 50 6.27 8.13 -5.02
CA ALA A 50 5.36 9.11 -5.62
C ALA A 50 6.07 10.00 -6.67
N GLU A 51 7.34 10.35 -6.43
CA GLU A 51 8.15 11.06 -7.42
C GLU A 51 8.45 10.21 -8.65
N GLU A 52 8.72 8.91 -8.47
CA GLU A 52 8.92 7.99 -9.60
C GLU A 52 7.68 7.90 -10.50
N PHE A 53 6.49 7.82 -9.89
CA PHE A 53 5.22 7.89 -10.64
C PHE A 53 5.10 9.17 -11.45
N ARG A 54 5.44 10.32 -10.86
CA ARG A 54 5.40 11.61 -11.56
C ARG A 54 6.46 11.69 -12.66
N SER A 55 7.66 11.16 -12.45
CA SER A 55 8.76 11.16 -13.43
C SER A 55 8.45 10.27 -14.64
N GLN A 56 7.69 9.19 -14.44
CA GLN A 56 7.24 8.30 -15.51
C GLN A 56 5.92 8.75 -16.15
N GLU A 57 5.42 9.95 -15.81
CA GLU A 57 4.15 10.50 -16.28
C GLU A 57 2.96 9.56 -16.04
N ILE A 58 3.00 8.79 -14.95
CA ILE A 58 1.93 7.88 -14.56
C ILE A 58 0.80 8.69 -13.91
N ASP A 59 -0.28 8.87 -14.67
CA ASP A 59 -1.53 9.46 -14.20
C ASP A 59 -2.42 8.43 -13.47
N GLY A 60 -3.59 8.87 -12.99
CA GLY A 60 -4.55 8.02 -12.29
C GLY A 60 -5.10 6.85 -13.13
N GLN A 61 -5.14 6.97 -14.46
CA GLN A 61 -5.64 5.93 -15.35
C GLN A 61 -4.55 4.89 -15.67
N ALA A 62 -3.34 5.35 -15.98
CA ALA A 62 -2.16 4.52 -16.19
C ALA A 62 -1.82 3.71 -14.93
N LEU A 63 -2.03 4.29 -13.75
CA LEU A 63 -1.85 3.60 -12.47
C LEU A 63 -2.72 2.32 -12.37
N LEU A 64 -3.93 2.32 -12.95
CA LEU A 64 -4.80 1.14 -12.98
C LEU A 64 -4.30 0.06 -13.93
N LEU A 65 -3.45 0.40 -14.90
CA LEU A 65 -2.87 -0.54 -15.86
C LEU A 65 -1.56 -1.18 -15.33
N LEU A 66 -1.05 -0.70 -14.21
CA LEU A 66 0.17 -1.24 -13.62
C LEU A 66 -0.02 -2.69 -13.16
N THR A 67 1.01 -3.48 -13.43
CA THR A 67 1.13 -4.87 -13.01
C THR A 67 2.13 -4.97 -11.86
N GLU A 68 2.13 -6.09 -11.16
CA GLU A 68 3.14 -6.39 -10.15
C GLU A 68 4.57 -6.29 -10.72
N ASP A 69 4.77 -6.75 -11.96
CA ASP A 69 6.07 -6.70 -12.63
C ASP A 69 6.53 -5.24 -12.86
N HIS A 70 5.66 -4.32 -13.28
CA HIS A 70 6.03 -2.92 -13.44
C HIS A 70 6.48 -2.27 -12.12
N LEU A 71 5.85 -2.63 -11.01
CA LEU A 71 6.20 -2.11 -9.69
C LEU A 71 7.58 -2.60 -9.22
N VAL A 72 7.89 -3.89 -9.45
CA VAL A 72 9.15 -4.50 -8.99
C VAL A 72 10.29 -4.21 -9.95
N SER A 73 10.07 -4.37 -11.25
CA SER A 73 11.09 -4.31 -12.30
C SER A 73 11.35 -2.87 -12.76
N THR A 74 10.30 -2.08 -13.01
CA THR A 74 10.45 -0.71 -13.55
C THR A 74 10.65 0.34 -12.46
N MET A 75 9.90 0.24 -11.35
CA MET A 75 9.97 1.20 -10.24
C MET A 75 10.90 0.74 -9.09
N ASN A 76 11.58 -0.39 -9.29
CA ASN A 76 12.55 -0.96 -8.34
C ASN A 76 11.97 -1.12 -6.91
N LEU A 77 10.67 -1.36 -6.78
CA LEU A 77 10.03 -1.58 -5.49
C LEU A 77 10.33 -2.99 -4.99
N LYS A 78 10.61 -3.10 -3.69
CA LYS A 78 10.70 -4.42 -3.05
C LYS A 78 9.37 -5.15 -3.18
N LEU A 79 9.43 -6.47 -3.33
CA LEU A 79 8.26 -7.34 -3.53
C LEU A 79 7.13 -7.09 -2.51
N GLY A 80 7.47 -6.98 -1.22
CA GLY A 80 6.46 -6.73 -0.18
C GLY A 80 5.66 -5.43 -0.39
N PRO A 81 6.33 -4.27 -0.49
CA PRO A 81 5.69 -3.01 -0.83
C PRO A 81 4.95 -3.00 -2.18
N ALA A 82 5.52 -3.62 -3.23
CA ALA A 82 4.88 -3.74 -4.55
C ALA A 82 3.54 -4.50 -4.46
N LEU A 83 3.51 -5.64 -3.76
CA LEU A 83 2.29 -6.43 -3.55
C LEU A 83 1.20 -5.66 -2.79
N LYS A 84 1.59 -4.86 -1.79
CA LYS A 84 0.65 -4.02 -1.03
C LYS A 84 -0.01 -2.97 -1.91
N LEU A 85 0.78 -2.29 -2.74
CA LEU A 85 0.28 -1.29 -3.66
C LEU A 85 -0.60 -1.90 -4.74
N TYR A 86 -0.13 -2.99 -5.39
CA TYR A 86 -0.91 -3.68 -6.42
C TYR A 86 -2.29 -4.11 -5.91
N LYS A 87 -2.36 -4.66 -4.69
CA LYS A 87 -3.63 -5.03 -4.07
C LYS A 87 -4.55 -3.82 -3.87
N HIS A 88 -4.00 -2.68 -3.44
CA HIS A 88 -4.76 -1.43 -3.28
C HIS A 88 -5.32 -0.93 -4.62
N LEU A 89 -4.49 -0.91 -5.67
CA LEU A 89 -4.90 -0.49 -7.01
C LEU A 89 -6.01 -1.38 -7.59
N GLN A 90 -5.94 -2.69 -7.36
CA GLN A 90 -6.95 -3.64 -7.83
C GLN A 90 -8.29 -3.54 -7.09
N ILE A 91 -8.28 -3.12 -5.82
CA ILE A 91 -9.51 -2.94 -5.03
C ILE A 91 -10.35 -1.76 -5.58
N ASN A 92 -9.70 -0.73 -6.12
CA ASN A 92 -10.35 0.47 -6.66
C ASN A 92 -10.85 0.33 -8.11
N LYS A 93 -10.68 -0.84 -8.76
CA LYS A 93 -11.19 -1.12 -10.13
C LYS A 93 -12.68 -1.48 -10.19
N LYS A 94 -13.46 -1.17 -9.15
CA LYS A 94 -14.89 -1.49 -9.12
C LYS A 94 -15.73 -0.49 -9.89
#